data_AF-A0A7W1YNG2-F1
#
_entry.id   AF-A0A7W1YNG2-F1
#
_cell.length_a   1.000
_cell.length_b   1.000
_cell.length_c   1.000
_cell.angle_alpha   90.00
_cell.angle_beta   90.00
_cell.angle_gamma   90.00
#
_symmetry.space_group_name_H-M   'P 1'
#
loop_
_entity.id
_entity.type
_entity.pdbx_description
1 polymer ?
#
loop_
_entity_poly.entity_id
_entity_poly.type
_entity_poly.pdbx_seq_one_letter_code
_entity_poly.pdbx_strand_id
1 'polypeptide(L)'
;MAYTATTRLIRPANSSHARQLLWFTLIFFVVTLTIGLGWDRRWHTVHTFDTFYSPPHLFTYSMMLLASALVASIAFRPSLRTAFEQGPGTSVRLPLLGIAMPGCLVLLGSGFVILALAGLLDDLWHTNFGLDETGWSTPHAMIGWGLLVIALGFITCRLALQPRVYRHNGGGVGTNAPLPVWTSLVMSGLLIIFSVTPLLGPFHGNKLPAMLQLIRFLPVLKAQPPVQHTYRIYLQWNITRTNGWLAPLGGLWAGAVLAVLRGLDRRARVWLLIVVLWSVWNFLSDRATVRSFDRYFDQHLALNPVSWLPLPLLPAALMLFLVTAVGFPEKLAWPLVGIVFAVCINRFWGPHARPLLLVLATAFTAWLGGQLGDRVARILRRPTHRAVIGLALAGVVVPLMTGVVDLYLRKVTP
;
A
#
# COMPACT_ATOMS: atom_id res chain seq x y z
N MET A 1 38.64 26.40 -25.45
CA MET A 1 38.78 25.12 -24.72
C MET A 1 37.48 24.85 -23.95
N ALA A 2 36.64 23.95 -24.46
CA ALA A 2 35.46 23.49 -23.72
C ALA A 2 35.89 22.38 -22.76
N TYR A 3 35.93 22.67 -21.45
CA TYR A 3 36.12 21.64 -20.44
C TYR A 3 34.89 20.72 -20.45
N THR A 4 35.01 19.55 -21.06
CA THR A 4 34.03 18.46 -20.93
C THR A 4 34.00 18.02 -19.48
N ALA A 5 33.00 18.49 -18.73
CA ALA A 5 32.81 18.12 -17.33
C ALA A 5 32.63 16.59 -17.22
N THR A 6 33.67 15.89 -16.77
CA THR A 6 33.65 14.44 -16.62
C THR A 6 32.75 14.09 -15.43
N THR A 7 31.60 13.47 -15.70
CA THR A 7 30.69 13.02 -14.65
C THR A 7 31.08 11.61 -14.24
N ARG A 8 31.53 11.42 -13.00
CA ARG A 8 31.88 10.09 -12.46
C ARG A 8 30.72 9.51 -11.66
N LEU A 9 30.32 8.28 -11.98
CA LEU A 9 29.36 7.50 -11.20
C LEU A 9 30.13 6.62 -10.21
N ILE A 10 29.89 6.82 -8.91
CA ILE A 10 30.45 5.98 -7.85
C ILE A 10 29.37 5.04 -7.35
N ARG A 11 29.69 3.74 -7.30
CA ARG A 11 28.80 2.69 -6.76
C ARG A 11 29.37 2.17 -5.44
N PRO A 12 28.51 1.82 -4.46
CA PRO A 12 28.96 1.13 -3.26
C PRO A 12 29.59 -0.22 -3.61
N ALA A 13 30.56 -0.68 -2.81
CA ALA A 13 31.13 -2.02 -2.92
C ALA A 13 30.02 -3.08 -2.83
N ASN A 14 30.14 -4.17 -3.60
CA ASN A 14 29.16 -5.27 -3.69
C ASN A 14 27.70 -4.88 -4.00
N SER A 15 27.46 -3.63 -4.44
CA SER A 15 26.11 -3.12 -4.72
C SER A 15 25.38 -3.85 -5.86
N SER A 16 26.09 -4.58 -6.73
CA SER A 16 25.49 -5.45 -7.74
C SER A 16 24.84 -6.67 -7.10
N HIS A 17 25.59 -7.42 -6.29
CA HIS A 17 25.11 -8.62 -5.61
C HIS A 17 23.99 -8.30 -4.61
N ALA A 18 24.18 -7.26 -3.78
CA ALA A 18 23.14 -6.78 -2.87
C ALA A 18 21.84 -6.41 -3.61
N ARG A 19 21.95 -5.80 -4.80
CA ARG A 19 20.81 -5.46 -5.64
C ARG A 19 20.13 -6.69 -6.23
N GLN A 20 20.90 -7.69 -6.65
CA GLN A 20 20.34 -8.96 -7.17
C GLN A 20 19.52 -9.66 -6.08
N LEU A 21 20.05 -9.79 -4.87
CA LEU A 21 19.31 -10.39 -3.74
C LEU A 21 18.07 -9.59 -3.38
N LEU A 22 18.13 -8.25 -3.41
CA LEU A 22 16.95 -7.40 -3.21
C LEU A 22 15.88 -7.64 -4.28
N TRP A 23 16.27 -7.82 -5.55
CA TRP A 23 15.33 -8.16 -6.62
C TRP A 23 14.75 -9.56 -6.46
N PHE A 24 15.55 -10.57 -6.09
CA PHE A 24 15.02 -11.91 -5.78
C PHE A 24 14.03 -11.87 -4.62
N THR A 25 14.35 -11.11 -3.57
CA THR A 25 13.43 -10.87 -2.45
C THR A 25 12.10 -10.29 -2.95
N LEU A 26 12.16 -9.28 -3.83
CA LEU A 26 10.95 -8.69 -4.39
C LEU A 26 10.18 -9.66 -5.29
N ILE A 27 10.86 -10.51 -6.06
CA ILE A 27 10.21 -11.53 -6.89
C ILE A 27 9.43 -12.51 -6.02
N PHE A 28 10.06 -13.08 -4.98
CA PHE A 28 9.36 -13.97 -4.05
C PHE A 28 8.19 -13.28 -3.36
N PHE A 29 8.37 -12.02 -2.95
CA PHE A 29 7.30 -11.20 -2.39
C PHE A 29 6.14 -11.03 -3.37
N VAL A 30 6.40 -10.62 -4.62
CA VAL A 30 5.36 -10.43 -5.64
C VAL A 30 4.66 -11.75 -5.99
N VAL A 31 5.42 -12.85 -6.14
CA VAL A 31 4.87 -14.19 -6.39
C VAL A 31 3.93 -14.63 -5.28
N THR A 32 4.30 -14.38 -4.02
CA THR A 32 3.43 -14.65 -2.86
C THR A 32 2.10 -13.92 -2.98
N LEU A 33 2.12 -12.67 -3.42
CA LEU A 33 0.93 -11.81 -3.44
C LEU A 33 0.04 -12.05 -4.66
N THR A 34 0.63 -12.38 -5.81
CA THR A 34 -0.14 -12.62 -7.04
C THR A 34 -0.69 -14.04 -7.09
N ILE A 35 0.12 -15.03 -6.69
CA ILE A 35 -0.26 -16.44 -6.73
C ILE A 35 -0.86 -16.86 -5.39
N GLY A 36 -0.15 -16.65 -4.28
CA GLY A 36 -0.57 -17.10 -2.95
C GLY A 36 -1.90 -16.49 -2.53
N LEU A 37 -1.98 -15.16 -2.40
CA LEU A 37 -3.24 -14.50 -2.01
C LEU A 37 -4.38 -14.71 -3.00
N GLY A 38 -4.07 -14.83 -4.30
CA GLY A 38 -5.07 -15.11 -5.33
C GLY A 38 -5.63 -16.53 -5.22
N TRP A 39 -4.76 -17.50 -4.95
CA TRP A 39 -5.14 -18.89 -4.69
C TRP A 39 -5.94 -19.02 -3.40
N ASP A 40 -5.49 -18.36 -2.33
CA ASP A 40 -6.14 -18.36 -1.02
C ASP A 40 -7.60 -17.88 -1.08
N ARG A 41 -7.83 -16.70 -1.66
CA ARG A 41 -9.20 -16.18 -1.88
C ARG A 41 -10.07 -17.12 -2.69
N ARG A 42 -9.50 -17.75 -3.73
CA ARG A 42 -10.26 -18.71 -4.55
C ARG A 42 -10.55 -19.99 -3.78
N TRP A 43 -9.61 -20.46 -2.95
CA TRP A 43 -9.75 -21.63 -2.11
C TRP A 43 -10.97 -21.50 -1.20
N HIS A 44 -11.14 -20.35 -0.54
CA HIS A 44 -12.26 -20.07 0.35
C HIS A 44 -13.64 -19.95 -0.33
N THR A 45 -13.69 -19.87 -1.66
CA THR A 45 -14.99 -19.88 -2.39
C THR A 45 -15.50 -21.28 -2.68
N VAL A 46 -14.65 -22.31 -2.57
CA VAL A 46 -14.97 -23.70 -2.90
C VAL A 46 -14.68 -24.69 -1.76
N HIS A 47 -13.90 -24.29 -0.76
CA HIS A 47 -13.68 -25.05 0.48
C HIS A 47 -14.18 -24.24 1.67
N THR A 48 -14.87 -24.91 2.60
CA THR A 48 -15.07 -24.35 3.94
C THR A 48 -13.71 -24.10 4.59
N PHE A 49 -13.62 -23.09 5.46
CA PHE A 49 -12.35 -22.70 6.08
C PHE A 49 -11.55 -23.93 6.54
N ASP A 50 -10.40 -24.09 5.92
CA ASP A 50 -9.47 -25.19 6.13
C ASP A 50 -8.35 -24.67 7.04
N THR A 51 -7.75 -25.59 7.79
CA THR A 51 -6.79 -25.33 8.88
C THR A 51 -5.66 -24.37 8.51
N PHE A 52 -4.89 -23.92 9.51
CA PHE A 52 -3.64 -23.16 9.33
C PHE A 52 -2.71 -23.70 8.22
N TYR A 53 -2.78 -25.00 7.94
CA TYR A 53 -1.94 -25.72 6.98
C TYR A 53 -2.58 -25.93 5.60
N SER A 54 -3.57 -25.12 5.22
CA SER A 54 -4.14 -25.17 3.87
C SER A 54 -3.04 -25.03 2.79
N PRO A 55 -3.21 -25.65 1.61
CA PRO A 55 -2.23 -25.52 0.52
C PRO A 55 -1.84 -24.06 0.16
N PRO A 56 -2.78 -23.09 0.02
CA PRO A 56 -2.40 -21.71 -0.27
C PRO A 56 -1.65 -21.03 0.89
N HIS A 57 -1.95 -21.38 2.15
CA HIS A 57 -1.20 -20.89 3.32
C HIS A 57 0.23 -21.41 3.32
N LEU A 58 0.44 -22.72 3.14
CA LEU A 58 1.77 -23.33 3.08
C LEU A 58 2.64 -22.72 1.97
N PHE A 59 2.04 -22.47 0.80
CA PHE A 59 2.72 -21.77 -0.29
C PHE A 59 3.14 -20.35 0.13
N THR A 60 2.21 -19.60 0.72
CA THR A 60 2.44 -18.22 1.16
C THR A 60 3.54 -18.14 2.22
N TYR A 61 3.50 -19.02 3.22
CA TYR A 61 4.52 -19.10 4.28
C TYR A 61 5.88 -19.43 3.72
N SER A 62 5.97 -20.40 2.80
CA SER A 62 7.24 -20.82 2.20
C SER A 62 7.88 -19.69 1.41
N MET A 63 7.12 -19.01 0.57
CA MET A 63 7.64 -17.89 -0.24
C MET A 63 8.02 -16.68 0.64
N MET A 64 7.24 -16.40 1.68
CA MET A 64 7.54 -15.34 2.64
C MET A 64 8.78 -15.64 3.48
N LEU A 65 8.98 -16.90 3.87
CA LEU A 65 10.17 -17.36 4.57
C LEU A 65 11.41 -17.20 3.69
N LEU A 66 11.34 -17.58 2.41
CA LEU A 66 12.44 -17.38 1.46
C LEU A 66 12.79 -15.90 1.28
N ALA A 67 11.78 -15.03 1.11
CA ALA A 67 12.00 -13.59 1.03
C ALA A 67 12.65 -13.04 2.31
N SER A 68 12.16 -13.46 3.48
CA SER A 68 12.72 -13.05 4.78
C SER A 68 14.16 -13.52 4.97
N ALA A 69 14.47 -14.76 4.57
CA ALA A 69 15.82 -15.32 4.61
C ALA A 69 16.79 -14.55 3.69
N LEU A 70 16.34 -14.12 2.51
CA LEU A 70 17.14 -13.27 1.63
C LEU A 70 17.42 -11.90 2.26
N VAL A 71 16.44 -11.24 2.87
CA VAL A 71 16.65 -9.98 3.60
C VAL A 71 17.63 -10.18 4.76
N ALA A 72 17.47 -11.25 5.54
CA ALA A 72 18.39 -11.58 6.61
C ALA A 72 19.82 -11.81 6.09
N SER A 73 19.97 -12.52 4.96
CA SER A 73 21.28 -12.75 4.35
C SER A 73 21.97 -11.45 3.93
N ILE A 74 21.21 -10.45 3.46
CA ILE A 74 21.73 -9.11 3.14
C ILE A 74 22.11 -8.37 4.42
N ALA A 75 21.21 -8.37 5.41
CA ALA A 75 21.33 -7.61 6.64
C ALA A 75 22.46 -8.08 7.55
N PHE A 76 22.69 -9.40 7.62
CA PHE A 76 23.68 -9.99 8.53
C PHE A 76 25.04 -10.28 7.88
N ARG A 77 25.20 -10.09 6.57
CA ARG A 77 26.52 -10.16 5.91
C ARG A 77 27.12 -8.75 5.77
N PRO A 78 28.19 -8.40 6.51
CA PRO A 78 28.76 -7.06 6.49
C PRO A 78 29.12 -6.56 5.08
N SER A 79 29.64 -7.45 4.23
CA SER A 79 30.03 -7.15 2.86
C SER A 79 28.87 -6.72 1.95
N LEU A 80 27.63 -7.11 2.28
CA LEU A 80 26.42 -6.70 1.56
C LEU A 80 25.71 -5.55 2.26
N ARG A 81 25.64 -5.58 3.60
CA ARG A 81 24.99 -4.56 4.42
C ARG A 81 25.55 -3.16 4.17
N THR A 82 26.88 -3.02 4.04
CA THR A 82 27.54 -1.72 3.83
C THR A 82 27.12 -1.05 2.52
N ALA A 83 26.64 -1.81 1.53
CA ALA A 83 26.11 -1.25 0.29
C ALA A 83 24.86 -0.36 0.49
N PHE A 84 24.18 -0.49 1.63
CA PHE A 84 22.95 0.23 1.97
C PHE A 84 23.19 1.47 2.86
N GLU A 85 24.44 1.79 3.20
CA GLU A 85 24.74 2.93 4.05
C GLU A 85 24.49 4.27 3.34
N GLN A 86 23.61 5.09 3.90
CA GLN A 86 23.17 6.38 3.35
C GLN A 86 23.80 7.58 4.06
N GLY A 87 24.88 7.35 4.81
CA GLY A 87 25.66 8.37 5.52
C GLY A 87 25.32 8.50 7.00
N PRO A 88 25.88 9.52 7.68
CA PRO A 88 25.70 9.70 9.12
C PRO A 88 24.23 9.86 9.53
N GLY A 89 23.84 9.17 10.60
CA GLY A 89 22.51 9.25 11.21
C GLY A 89 21.42 8.42 10.51
N THR A 90 21.76 7.62 9.49
CA THR A 90 20.81 6.71 8.81
C THR A 90 20.92 5.26 9.27
N SER A 91 21.73 4.98 10.29
CA SER A 91 21.77 3.68 10.96
C SER A 91 20.83 3.67 12.15
N VAL A 92 20.22 2.51 12.37
CA VAL A 92 19.38 2.18 13.52
C VAL A 92 20.18 1.25 14.41
N ARG A 93 20.31 1.58 15.70
CA ARG A 93 20.89 0.66 16.68
C ARG A 93 19.83 -0.34 17.08
N LEU A 94 20.10 -1.62 16.89
CA LEU A 94 19.23 -2.71 17.33
C LEU A 94 19.78 -3.22 18.68
N PRO A 95 19.26 -2.76 19.83
CA PRO A 95 19.87 -3.01 21.13
C PRO A 95 19.97 -4.50 21.45
N LEU A 96 18.95 -5.29 21.09
CA LEU A 96 18.92 -6.74 21.29
C LEU A 96 20.00 -7.49 20.50
N LEU A 97 20.50 -6.91 19.41
CA LEU A 97 21.50 -7.54 18.53
C LEU A 97 22.90 -6.94 18.70
N GLY A 98 23.05 -5.84 19.44
CA GLY A 98 24.32 -5.12 19.57
C GLY A 98 24.86 -4.54 18.24
N ILE A 99 24.05 -4.48 17.19
CA ILE A 99 24.47 -4.12 15.83
C ILE A 99 23.78 -2.83 15.36
N ALA A 100 24.54 -1.98 14.66
CA ALA A 100 24.01 -0.88 13.88
C ALA A 100 23.63 -1.37 12.47
N MET A 101 22.37 -1.18 12.09
CA MET A 101 21.81 -1.63 10.82
C MET A 101 21.37 -0.42 9.97
N PRO A 102 21.59 -0.39 8.65
CA PRO A 102 21.01 0.62 7.77
C PRO A 102 19.49 0.73 7.98
N GLY A 103 18.98 1.94 8.17
CA GLY A 103 17.56 2.17 8.47
C GLY A 103 16.61 1.64 7.39
N CYS A 104 17.06 1.60 6.14
CA CYS A 104 16.32 1.00 5.04
C CYS A 104 16.11 -0.51 5.20
N LEU A 105 17.14 -1.25 5.65
CA LEU A 105 17.06 -2.68 5.92
C LEU A 105 16.22 -2.96 7.17
N VAL A 106 16.29 -2.09 8.19
CA VAL A 106 15.40 -2.20 9.37
C VAL A 106 13.95 -1.99 8.97
N LEU A 107 13.64 -0.98 8.14
CA LEU A 107 12.28 -0.75 7.67
C LEU A 107 11.77 -1.96 6.87
N LEU A 108 12.55 -2.46 5.92
CA LEU A 108 12.20 -3.64 5.14
C LEU A 108 11.97 -4.87 6.03
N GLY A 109 12.92 -5.18 6.92
CA GLY A 109 12.82 -6.31 7.85
C GLY A 109 11.64 -6.18 8.82
N SER A 110 11.34 -4.98 9.30
CA SER A 110 10.20 -4.74 10.19
C SER A 110 8.87 -5.08 9.52
N GLY A 111 8.73 -4.81 8.22
CA GLY A 111 7.54 -5.19 7.46
C GLY A 111 7.33 -6.70 7.39
N PHE A 112 8.41 -7.48 7.18
CA PHE A 112 8.34 -8.94 7.23
C PHE A 112 8.01 -9.47 8.63
N VAL A 113 8.56 -8.86 9.70
CA VAL A 113 8.21 -9.22 11.08
C VAL A 113 6.75 -8.93 11.38
N ILE A 114 6.23 -7.78 10.97
CA ILE A 114 4.80 -7.43 11.12
C ILE A 114 3.93 -8.46 10.40
N LEU A 115 4.30 -8.85 9.18
CA LEU A 115 3.52 -9.81 8.40
C LEU A 115 3.56 -11.22 9.01
N ALA A 116 4.70 -11.64 9.57
CA ALA A 116 4.80 -12.90 10.31
C ALA A 116 3.92 -12.89 11.57
N LEU A 117 3.92 -11.80 12.34
CA LEU A 117 3.02 -11.61 13.48
C LEU A 117 1.55 -11.62 13.06
N ALA A 118 1.23 -11.00 11.91
CA ALA A 118 -0.12 -10.97 11.37
C ALA A 118 -0.64 -12.39 11.10
N GLY A 119 0.16 -13.25 10.45
CA GLY A 119 -0.22 -14.64 10.18
C GLY A 119 -0.45 -15.47 11.45
N LEU A 120 0.28 -15.23 12.54
CA LEU A 120 0.04 -15.89 13.82
C LEU A 120 -1.28 -15.43 14.46
N LEU A 121 -1.60 -14.14 14.36
CA LEU A 121 -2.85 -13.58 14.89
C LEU A 121 -4.05 -13.97 14.02
N ASP A 122 -3.83 -14.22 12.73
CA ASP A 122 -4.86 -14.59 11.76
C ASP A 122 -5.52 -15.91 12.11
N ASP A 123 -4.73 -16.94 12.45
CA ASP A 123 -5.23 -18.23 12.94
C ASP A 123 -6.09 -18.08 14.20
N LEU A 124 -5.64 -17.21 15.11
CA LEU A 124 -6.35 -16.88 16.34
C LEU A 124 -7.70 -16.22 16.03
N TRP A 125 -7.75 -15.28 15.09
CA TRP A 125 -9.00 -14.65 14.65
C TRP A 125 -9.93 -15.63 13.97
N HIS A 126 -9.40 -16.47 13.07
CA HIS A 126 -10.19 -17.45 12.35
C HIS A 126 -10.79 -18.51 13.27
N THR A 127 -10.07 -18.92 14.31
CA THR A 127 -10.58 -19.83 15.35
C THR A 127 -11.77 -19.21 16.12
N ASN A 128 -11.74 -17.91 16.38
CA ASN A 128 -12.78 -17.23 17.18
C ASN A 128 -13.94 -16.70 16.33
N PHE A 129 -13.70 -16.35 15.08
CA PHE A 129 -14.64 -15.60 14.24
C PHE A 129 -14.87 -16.20 12.84
N GLY A 130 -14.38 -17.42 12.59
CA GLY A 130 -14.44 -18.08 11.28
C GLY A 130 -13.67 -17.33 10.19
N LEU A 131 -14.00 -17.55 8.92
CA LEU A 131 -13.40 -16.78 7.83
C LEU A 131 -13.73 -15.29 7.98
N ASP A 132 -12.75 -14.55 8.49
CA ASP A 132 -12.81 -13.13 8.76
C ASP A 132 -12.14 -12.39 7.61
N GLU A 133 -12.90 -11.55 6.92
CA GLU A 133 -12.37 -10.67 5.88
C GLU A 133 -12.78 -9.21 6.13
N THR A 134 -13.05 -8.82 7.39
CA THR A 134 -13.50 -7.46 7.75
C THR A 134 -12.55 -6.34 7.31
N GLY A 135 -11.27 -6.68 7.05
CA GLY A 135 -10.23 -5.75 6.63
C GLY A 135 -9.76 -4.79 7.73
N TRP A 136 -10.47 -4.71 8.85
CA TRP A 136 -10.13 -3.95 10.05
C TRP A 136 -9.78 -4.82 11.25
N SER A 137 -10.09 -6.11 11.21
CA SER A 137 -9.56 -7.03 12.20
C SER A 137 -8.04 -6.91 12.30
N THR A 138 -7.53 -7.09 13.52
CA THR A 138 -6.11 -6.91 13.83
C THR A 138 -5.19 -7.61 12.82
N PRO A 139 -5.33 -8.92 12.53
CA PRO A 139 -4.42 -9.59 11.60
C PRO A 139 -4.54 -9.05 10.17
N HIS A 140 -5.74 -8.85 9.64
CA HIS A 140 -5.93 -8.36 8.27
C HIS A 140 -5.43 -6.93 8.08
N ALA A 141 -5.68 -6.07 9.07
CA ALA A 141 -5.10 -4.73 9.08
C ALA A 141 -3.56 -4.79 9.19
N MET A 142 -3.00 -5.68 10.02
CA MET A 142 -1.55 -5.89 10.12
C MET A 142 -0.96 -6.42 8.81
N ILE A 143 -1.64 -7.31 8.08
CA ILE A 143 -1.22 -7.74 6.74
C ILE A 143 -1.12 -6.52 5.83
N GLY A 144 -2.18 -5.71 5.71
CA GLY A 144 -2.17 -4.51 4.87
C GLY A 144 -1.02 -3.55 5.23
N TRP A 145 -0.86 -3.25 6.51
CA TRP A 145 0.19 -2.34 6.99
C TRP A 145 1.60 -2.94 6.83
N GLY A 146 1.77 -4.23 7.10
CA GLY A 146 3.03 -4.94 6.88
C GLY A 146 3.46 -4.90 5.42
N LEU A 147 2.53 -5.14 4.49
CA LEU A 147 2.78 -5.01 3.05
C LEU A 147 3.19 -3.58 2.65
N LEU A 148 2.55 -2.56 3.24
CA LEU A 148 2.95 -1.16 3.03
C LEU A 148 4.37 -0.90 3.56
N VAL A 149 4.69 -1.36 4.77
CA VAL A 149 6.03 -1.20 5.36
C VAL A 149 7.10 -1.92 4.51
N ILE A 150 6.80 -3.12 3.99
CA ILE A 150 7.68 -3.84 3.05
C ILE A 150 7.88 -3.02 1.78
N ALA A 151 6.81 -2.48 1.18
CA ALA A 151 6.90 -1.64 -0.02
C ALA A 151 7.77 -0.40 0.22
N LEU A 152 7.57 0.31 1.34
CA LEU A 152 8.40 1.42 1.77
C LEU A 152 9.86 0.99 1.96
N GLY A 153 10.09 -0.16 2.59
CA GLY A 153 11.38 -0.82 2.75
C GLY A 153 12.11 -1.05 1.43
N PHE A 154 11.44 -1.65 0.44
CA PHE A 154 11.99 -1.84 -0.90
C PHE A 154 12.37 -0.52 -1.57
N ILE A 155 11.52 0.50 -1.45
CA ILE A 155 11.78 1.83 -2.02
C ILE A 155 13.04 2.43 -1.41
N THR A 156 13.14 2.47 -0.07
CA THR A 156 14.30 3.07 0.60
C THR A 156 15.59 2.26 0.38
N CYS A 157 15.52 0.92 0.36
CA CYS A 157 16.63 0.05 -0.01
C CYS A 157 17.09 0.30 -1.46
N ARG A 158 16.16 0.48 -2.39
CA ARG A 158 16.49 0.77 -3.78
C ARG A 158 17.12 2.15 -3.95
N LEU A 159 16.64 3.15 -3.19
CA LEU A 159 17.23 4.49 -3.13
C LEU A 159 18.64 4.46 -2.53
N ALA A 160 18.90 3.64 -1.52
CA ALA A 160 20.23 3.45 -0.94
C ALA A 160 21.25 2.92 -1.97
N LEU A 161 20.82 2.02 -2.86
CA LEU A 161 21.65 1.43 -3.91
C LEU A 161 21.79 2.30 -5.18
N GLN A 162 21.36 3.56 -5.15
CA GLN A 162 21.54 4.48 -6.28
C GLN A 162 23.01 4.88 -6.46
N PRO A 163 23.53 4.89 -7.69
CA PRO A 163 24.83 5.51 -7.96
C PRO A 163 24.83 6.99 -7.57
N ARG A 164 25.95 7.45 -7.00
CA ARG A 164 26.17 8.87 -6.71
C ARG A 164 26.83 9.53 -7.93
N VAL A 165 26.31 10.69 -8.33
CA VAL A 165 26.80 11.52 -9.43
C VAL A 165 27.67 12.62 -8.84
N TYR A 166 28.98 12.59 -9.12
CA TYR A 166 29.90 13.67 -8.74
C TYR A 166 30.18 14.59 -9.93
N ARG A 167 30.04 15.91 -9.71
CA ARG A 167 30.45 16.96 -10.65
C ARG A 167 31.73 17.64 -10.14
N HIS A 168 32.75 17.70 -10.99
CA HIS A 168 34.10 18.12 -10.62
C HIS A 168 34.28 19.65 -10.49
N ASN A 169 33.43 20.47 -11.11
CA ASN A 169 33.71 21.92 -11.31
C ASN A 169 32.92 22.89 -10.40
N GLY A 170 32.62 22.52 -9.16
CA GLY A 170 32.03 23.47 -8.20
C GLY A 170 31.51 22.79 -6.95
N GLY A 171 32.36 22.69 -5.92
CA GLY A 171 32.03 22.19 -4.59
C GLY A 171 31.37 20.82 -4.61
N GLY A 172 32.17 19.74 -4.60
CA GLY A 172 31.76 18.35 -4.85
C GLY A 172 30.65 17.79 -3.94
N VAL A 173 29.41 18.22 -4.12
CA VAL A 173 28.22 17.62 -3.52
C VAL A 173 27.67 16.60 -4.51
N GLY A 174 27.93 15.31 -4.22
CA GLY A 174 27.39 14.23 -5.02
C GLY A 174 25.86 14.14 -4.90
N THR A 175 25.14 14.24 -6.01
CA THR A 175 23.68 14.03 -6.05
C THR A 175 23.36 12.60 -6.45
N ASN A 176 22.26 12.00 -5.98
CA ASN A 176 21.85 10.67 -6.44
C ASN A 176 21.42 10.71 -7.91
N ALA A 177 21.87 9.73 -8.70
CA ALA A 177 21.35 9.53 -10.05
C ALA A 177 19.83 9.26 -10.00
N PRO A 178 19.04 9.77 -10.96
CA PRO A 178 17.62 9.44 -11.04
C PRO A 178 17.44 7.92 -11.20
N LEU A 179 16.37 7.38 -10.61
CA LEU A 179 16.03 5.98 -10.83
C LEU A 179 15.74 5.74 -12.33
N PRO A 180 16.10 4.56 -12.87
CA PRO A 180 15.57 4.12 -14.16
C PRO A 180 14.03 4.20 -14.14
N VAL A 181 13.42 4.53 -15.29
CA VAL A 181 11.96 4.70 -15.39
C VAL A 181 11.24 3.43 -14.92
N TRP A 182 11.67 2.26 -15.41
CA TRP A 182 11.07 0.98 -15.04
C TRP A 182 11.15 0.71 -13.52
N THR A 183 12.28 1.01 -12.88
CA THR A 183 12.43 0.85 -11.42
C THR A 183 11.46 1.79 -10.69
N SER A 184 11.36 3.02 -11.16
CA SER A 184 10.45 4.02 -10.58
C SER A 184 8.99 3.56 -10.69
N LEU A 185 8.61 2.99 -11.84
CA LEU A 185 7.27 2.42 -12.05
C LEU A 185 6.99 1.23 -11.13
N VAL A 186 7.92 0.28 -11.00
CA VAL A 186 7.74 -0.87 -10.08
C VAL A 186 7.58 -0.38 -8.64
N MET A 187 8.51 0.45 -8.16
CA MET A 187 8.49 0.99 -6.79
C MET A 187 7.23 1.81 -6.50
N SER A 188 6.79 2.63 -7.47
CA SER A 188 5.56 3.40 -7.37
C SER A 188 4.32 2.52 -7.40
N GLY A 189 4.32 1.46 -8.21
CA GLY A 189 3.23 0.49 -8.28
C GLY A 189 3.03 -0.23 -6.95
N LEU A 190 4.11 -0.73 -6.34
CA LEU A 190 4.08 -1.34 -5.01
C LEU A 190 3.46 -0.38 -3.98
N LEU A 191 3.92 0.89 -3.96
CA LEU A 191 3.40 1.90 -3.06
C LEU A 191 1.89 2.12 -3.23
N ILE A 192 1.41 2.31 -4.46
CA ILE A 192 -0.02 2.56 -4.69
C ILE A 192 -0.83 1.32 -4.30
N ILE A 193 -0.41 0.13 -4.74
CA ILE A 193 -1.12 -1.12 -4.46
C ILE A 193 -1.24 -1.36 -2.94
N PHE A 194 -0.15 -1.22 -2.18
CA PHE A 194 -0.15 -1.55 -0.76
C PHE A 194 -0.54 -0.40 0.17
N SER A 195 -0.75 0.82 -0.33
CA SER A 195 -1.24 1.94 0.48
C SER A 195 -2.77 2.03 0.56
N VAL A 196 -3.49 1.40 -0.37
CA VAL A 196 -4.94 1.49 -0.49
C VAL A 196 -5.64 0.87 0.74
N THR A 197 -5.31 -0.38 1.08
CA THR A 197 -5.97 -1.09 2.21
C THR A 197 -5.67 -0.48 3.57
N PRO A 198 -4.41 -0.15 3.94
CA PRO A 198 -4.12 0.46 5.24
C PRO A 198 -4.86 1.77 5.52
N LEU A 199 -5.12 2.57 4.49
CA LEU A 199 -5.65 3.92 4.63
C LEU A 199 -7.16 4.01 4.36
N LEU A 200 -7.71 3.10 3.55
CA LEU A 200 -9.13 3.07 3.21
C LEU A 200 -9.88 1.91 3.86
N GLY A 201 -9.18 0.92 4.39
CA GLY A 201 -9.77 -0.28 4.98
C GLY A 201 -10.78 -0.98 4.04
N PRO A 202 -11.84 -1.59 4.56
CA PRO A 202 -12.82 -2.31 3.76
C PRO A 202 -13.59 -1.42 2.75
N PHE A 203 -13.61 -0.09 2.93
CA PHE A 203 -14.35 0.81 2.04
C PHE A 203 -13.89 0.74 0.57
N HIS A 204 -12.60 0.47 0.31
CA HIS A 204 -12.13 0.41 -1.08
C HIS A 204 -12.52 -0.89 -1.79
N GLY A 205 -12.60 -1.99 -1.04
CA GLY A 205 -12.87 -3.35 -1.53
C GLY A 205 -14.36 -3.61 -1.69
N ASN A 206 -15.16 -3.14 -0.72
CA ASN A 206 -16.60 -3.31 -0.69
C ASN A 206 -17.27 -2.28 -1.62
N LYS A 207 -17.47 -2.64 -2.90
CA LYS A 207 -17.96 -1.70 -3.93
C LYS A 207 -19.36 -1.16 -3.63
N LEU A 208 -20.32 -2.05 -3.42
CA LEU A 208 -21.74 -1.74 -3.29
C LEU A 208 -22.42 -2.69 -2.30
N PRO A 209 -23.44 -2.23 -1.55
CA PRO A 209 -24.25 -3.12 -0.71
C PRO A 209 -24.85 -4.28 -1.50
N ALA A 210 -25.34 -4.05 -2.72
CA ALA A 210 -25.89 -5.08 -3.59
C ALA A 210 -24.87 -6.19 -3.94
N MET A 211 -23.60 -5.84 -4.14
CA MET A 211 -22.56 -6.85 -4.40
C MET A 211 -22.30 -7.69 -3.14
N LEU A 212 -22.23 -7.07 -1.97
CA LEU A 212 -22.07 -7.80 -0.70
C LEU A 212 -23.25 -8.76 -0.44
N GLN A 213 -24.47 -8.34 -0.80
CA GLN A 213 -25.67 -9.19 -0.74
C GLN A 213 -25.53 -10.44 -1.61
N LEU A 214 -24.96 -10.32 -2.82
CA LEU A 214 -24.74 -11.48 -3.69
C LEU A 214 -23.63 -12.39 -3.15
N ILE A 215 -22.50 -11.82 -2.72
CA ILE A 215 -21.36 -12.60 -2.24
C ILE A 215 -21.75 -13.47 -1.04
N ARG A 216 -22.51 -12.93 -0.08
CA ARG A 216 -22.93 -13.72 1.09
C ARG A 216 -23.82 -14.93 0.74
N PHE A 217 -24.40 -14.99 -0.46
CA PHE A 217 -25.22 -16.12 -0.92
C PHE A 217 -24.44 -17.17 -1.72
N LEU A 218 -23.13 -17.00 -1.92
CA LEU A 218 -22.30 -18.08 -2.46
C LEU A 218 -22.43 -19.32 -1.57
N PRO A 219 -22.65 -20.54 -2.13
CA PRO A 219 -23.03 -21.71 -1.34
C PRO A 219 -22.11 -21.98 -0.14
N VAL A 220 -20.79 -21.91 -0.35
CA VAL A 220 -19.78 -22.14 0.69
C VAL A 220 -19.80 -21.06 1.78
N LEU A 221 -20.02 -19.80 1.42
CA LEU A 221 -20.08 -18.68 2.38
C LEU A 221 -21.41 -18.64 3.12
N LYS A 222 -22.51 -18.99 2.44
CA LYS A 222 -23.84 -19.11 3.03
C LYS A 222 -23.88 -20.18 4.13
N ALA A 223 -23.14 -21.26 3.95
CA ALA A 223 -23.05 -22.35 4.91
C ALA A 223 -22.26 -22.01 6.19
N GLN A 224 -21.62 -20.83 6.27
CA GLN A 224 -20.74 -20.45 7.37
C GLN A 224 -21.33 -19.29 8.19
N PRO A 225 -21.93 -19.54 9.37
CA PRO A 225 -22.52 -18.49 10.21
C PRO A 225 -21.58 -17.32 10.55
N PRO A 226 -20.29 -17.53 10.87
CA PRO A 226 -19.38 -16.42 11.17
C PRO A 226 -19.15 -15.50 9.96
N VAL A 227 -19.07 -16.06 8.75
CA VAL A 227 -18.98 -15.27 7.50
C VAL A 227 -20.23 -14.43 7.30
N GLN A 228 -21.42 -15.00 7.56
CA GLN A 228 -22.68 -14.26 7.47
C GLN A 228 -22.72 -13.08 8.46
N HIS A 229 -22.14 -13.24 9.65
CA HIS A 229 -21.99 -12.14 10.61
C HIS A 229 -21.09 -11.03 10.05
N THR A 230 -19.95 -11.35 9.45
CA THR A 230 -19.09 -10.36 8.76
C THR A 230 -19.85 -9.56 7.69
N TYR A 231 -20.65 -10.22 6.84
CA TYR A 231 -21.46 -9.50 5.84
C TYR A 231 -22.59 -8.66 6.47
N ARG A 232 -23.18 -9.10 7.59
CA ARG A 232 -24.14 -8.28 8.35
C ARG A 232 -23.49 -7.01 8.88
N ILE A 233 -22.27 -7.09 9.41
CA ILE A 233 -21.50 -5.91 9.85
C ILE A 233 -21.37 -4.93 8.68
N TYR A 234 -20.90 -5.41 7.52
CA TYR A 234 -20.72 -4.54 6.36
C TYR A 234 -22.01 -3.88 5.87
N LEU A 235 -23.11 -4.61 5.85
CA LEU A 235 -24.39 -4.11 5.37
C LEU A 235 -25.03 -3.15 6.38
N GLN A 236 -25.06 -3.50 7.67
CA GLN A 236 -25.67 -2.68 8.72
C GLN A 236 -24.93 -1.35 8.92
N TRP A 237 -23.61 -1.36 8.85
CA TRP A 237 -22.77 -0.18 9.06
C TRP A 237 -22.41 0.55 7.75
N ASN A 238 -23.00 0.11 6.62
CA ASN A 238 -22.71 0.62 5.28
C ASN A 238 -21.19 0.72 5.03
N ILE A 239 -20.44 -0.34 5.30
CA ILE A 239 -18.98 -0.37 5.10
C ILE A 239 -18.70 -0.70 3.64
N THR A 240 -19.05 0.25 2.77
CA THR A 240 -18.91 0.15 1.33
C THR A 240 -18.48 1.50 0.74
N ARG A 241 -18.27 1.58 -0.57
CA ARG A 241 -17.96 2.86 -1.22
C ARG A 241 -19.07 3.91 -1.12
N THR A 242 -20.30 3.51 -0.81
CA THR A 242 -21.41 4.45 -0.59
C THR A 242 -21.38 5.08 0.82
N ASN A 243 -20.38 4.77 1.65
CA ASN A 243 -20.19 5.43 2.93
C ASN A 243 -19.57 6.83 2.76
N GLY A 244 -20.10 7.81 3.50
CA GLY A 244 -19.56 9.18 3.51
C GLY A 244 -18.10 9.27 3.99
N TRP A 245 -17.62 8.32 4.80
CA TRP A 245 -16.22 8.25 5.25
C TRP A 245 -15.22 7.92 4.15
N LEU A 246 -15.64 7.33 3.03
CA LEU A 246 -14.74 7.03 1.91
C LEU A 246 -14.09 8.31 1.36
N ALA A 247 -14.85 9.41 1.27
CA ALA A 247 -14.32 10.67 0.73
C ALA A 247 -13.16 11.23 1.58
N PRO A 248 -13.31 11.52 2.89
CA PRO A 248 -12.21 12.05 3.69
C PRO A 248 -11.03 11.08 3.85
N LEU A 249 -11.26 9.77 3.99
CA LEU A 249 -10.17 8.78 4.01
C LEU A 249 -9.46 8.70 2.66
N GLY A 250 -10.24 8.73 1.57
CA GLY A 250 -9.78 8.78 0.19
C GLY A 250 -8.94 10.01 -0.11
N GLY A 251 -9.32 11.19 0.41
CA GLY A 251 -8.53 12.41 0.35
C GLY A 251 -7.18 12.26 1.04
N LEU A 252 -7.17 11.77 2.28
CA LEU A 252 -5.94 11.51 3.03
C LEU A 252 -4.98 10.59 2.25
N TRP A 253 -5.51 9.48 1.75
CA TRP A 253 -4.76 8.52 0.94
C TRP A 253 -4.25 9.13 -0.38
N ALA A 254 -5.11 9.79 -1.14
CA ALA A 254 -4.77 10.39 -2.42
C ALA A 254 -3.68 11.46 -2.27
N GLY A 255 -3.80 12.34 -1.27
CA GLY A 255 -2.77 13.32 -0.94
C GLY A 255 -1.44 12.65 -0.59
N ALA A 256 -1.47 11.66 0.31
CA ALA A 256 -0.26 10.97 0.77
C ALA A 256 0.44 10.21 -0.36
N VAL A 257 -0.30 9.40 -1.12
CA VAL A 257 0.29 8.58 -2.19
C VAL A 257 0.85 9.47 -3.30
N LEU A 258 0.14 10.51 -3.74
CA LEU A 258 0.63 11.42 -4.78
C LEU A 258 1.86 12.21 -4.33
N ALA A 259 1.93 12.64 -3.07
CA ALA A 259 3.10 13.29 -2.50
C ALA A 259 4.31 12.35 -2.46
N VAL A 260 4.14 11.09 -2.03
CA VAL A 260 5.24 10.11 -2.03
C VAL A 260 5.69 9.77 -3.45
N LEU A 261 4.76 9.63 -4.41
CA LEU A 261 5.09 9.37 -5.82
C LEU A 261 5.95 10.48 -6.43
N ARG A 262 5.55 11.75 -6.25
CA ARG A 262 6.33 12.93 -6.67
C ARG A 262 7.65 13.03 -5.91
N GLY A 263 7.62 12.67 -4.64
CA GLY A 263 8.77 12.57 -3.76
C GLY A 263 9.74 11.47 -4.15
N LEU A 264 9.32 10.44 -4.88
CA LEU A 264 10.16 9.36 -5.41
C LEU A 264 10.76 9.75 -6.77
N ASP A 265 9.93 10.24 -7.70
CA ASP A 265 10.32 10.68 -9.03
C ASP A 265 9.65 12.00 -9.41
N ARG A 266 10.46 13.04 -9.67
CA ARG A 266 9.97 14.37 -10.05
C ARG A 266 9.43 14.46 -11.47
N ARG A 267 9.73 13.47 -12.33
CA ARG A 267 9.29 13.48 -13.73
C ARG A 267 7.78 13.23 -13.78
N ALA A 268 7.01 14.25 -14.13
CA ALA A 268 5.54 14.19 -14.25
C ALA A 268 5.05 12.96 -15.00
N ARG A 269 5.64 12.71 -16.17
CA ARG A 269 5.33 11.55 -17.01
C ARG A 269 5.44 10.19 -16.30
N VAL A 270 6.31 10.03 -15.30
CA VAL A 270 6.54 8.74 -14.63
C VAL A 270 5.47 8.50 -13.57
N TRP A 271 5.25 9.47 -12.66
CA TRP A 271 4.25 9.29 -11.62
C TRP A 271 2.82 9.41 -12.14
N LEU A 272 2.57 10.14 -13.23
CA LEU A 272 1.27 10.11 -13.91
C LEU A 272 1.03 8.78 -14.62
N LEU A 273 2.04 8.24 -15.31
CA LEU A 273 1.90 6.95 -16.00
C LEU A 273 1.50 5.83 -15.03
N ILE A 274 2.13 5.74 -13.85
CA ILE A 274 1.74 4.69 -12.89
C ILE A 274 0.33 4.89 -12.34
N VAL A 275 -0.14 6.13 -12.14
CA VAL A 275 -1.53 6.40 -11.73
C VAL A 275 -2.51 6.01 -12.84
N VAL A 276 -2.18 6.28 -14.11
CA VAL A 276 -2.96 5.82 -15.28
C VAL A 276 -3.01 4.30 -15.31
N LEU A 277 -1.86 3.63 -15.25
CA LEU A 277 -1.77 2.17 -15.29
C LEU A 277 -2.56 1.52 -14.14
N TRP A 278 -2.44 2.06 -12.92
CA TRP A 278 -3.21 1.57 -11.78
C TRP A 278 -4.72 1.79 -11.97
N SER A 279 -5.14 2.95 -12.49
CA SER A 279 -6.55 3.26 -12.71
C SER A 279 -7.17 2.38 -13.81
N VAL A 280 -6.45 2.17 -14.91
CA VAL A 280 -6.85 1.28 -16.01
C VAL A 280 -6.93 -0.17 -15.54
N TRP A 281 -5.92 -0.64 -14.79
CA TRP A 281 -5.94 -1.98 -14.22
C TRP A 281 -7.16 -2.22 -13.33
N ASN A 282 -7.45 -1.30 -12.40
CA ASN A 282 -8.61 -1.43 -11.52
C ASN A 282 -9.93 -1.37 -12.30
N PHE A 283 -10.06 -0.48 -13.28
CA PHE A 283 -11.22 -0.42 -14.17
C PHE A 283 -11.45 -1.76 -14.90
N LEU A 284 -10.41 -2.32 -15.52
CA LEU A 284 -10.50 -3.57 -16.28
C LEU A 284 -10.80 -4.76 -15.35
N SER A 285 -10.09 -4.85 -14.23
CA SER A 285 -10.24 -5.91 -13.24
C SER A 285 -11.64 -5.89 -12.62
N ASP A 286 -12.10 -4.74 -12.12
CA ASP A 286 -13.42 -4.63 -11.48
C ASP A 286 -14.54 -4.89 -12.50
N ARG A 287 -14.40 -4.41 -13.74
CA ARG A 287 -15.38 -4.67 -14.79
C ARG A 287 -15.46 -6.15 -15.16
N ALA A 288 -14.32 -6.86 -15.18
CA ALA A 288 -14.27 -8.29 -15.42
C ALA A 288 -14.91 -9.08 -14.26
N THR A 289 -14.66 -8.66 -13.02
CA THR A 289 -15.31 -9.23 -11.83
C THR A 289 -16.82 -9.06 -11.90
N VAL A 290 -17.32 -7.84 -12.11
CA VAL A 290 -18.76 -7.55 -12.16
C VAL A 290 -19.46 -8.34 -13.27
N ARG A 291 -18.86 -8.46 -14.47
CA ARG A 291 -19.39 -9.31 -15.56
C ARG A 291 -19.45 -10.80 -15.20
N SER A 292 -18.58 -11.25 -14.33
CA SER A 292 -18.60 -12.64 -13.84
C SER A 292 -19.74 -12.84 -12.84
N PHE A 293 -20.02 -11.83 -12.00
CA PHE A 293 -21.18 -11.82 -11.12
C PHE A 293 -22.50 -11.77 -11.90
N ASP A 294 -22.61 -10.92 -12.93
CA ASP A 294 -23.81 -10.85 -13.76
C ASP A 294 -24.16 -12.21 -14.39
N ARG A 295 -23.15 -12.94 -14.89
CA ARG A 295 -23.35 -14.29 -15.44
C ARG A 295 -23.72 -15.33 -14.38
N TYR A 296 -23.17 -15.22 -13.17
CA TYR A 296 -23.38 -16.21 -12.12
C TYR A 296 -24.72 -16.03 -11.39
N PHE A 297 -25.14 -14.78 -11.17
CA PHE A 297 -26.34 -14.43 -10.38
C PHE A 297 -27.52 -13.93 -11.23
N ASP A 298 -27.39 -13.94 -12.56
CA ASP A 298 -28.35 -13.34 -13.49
C ASP A 298 -28.72 -11.89 -13.11
N GLN A 299 -27.68 -11.07 -12.97
CA GLN A 299 -27.78 -9.65 -12.56
C GLN A 299 -27.28 -8.73 -13.68
N HIS A 300 -27.52 -7.43 -13.54
CA HIS A 300 -27.15 -6.42 -14.55
C HIS A 300 -26.24 -5.33 -13.94
N LEU A 301 -25.37 -5.71 -13.01
CA LEU A 301 -24.49 -4.80 -12.28
C LEU A 301 -23.47 -4.10 -13.20
N ALA A 302 -23.07 -4.73 -14.31
CA ALA A 302 -22.11 -4.14 -15.25
C ALA A 302 -22.67 -2.91 -15.98
N LEU A 303 -23.99 -2.76 -16.06
CA LEU A 303 -24.65 -1.58 -16.62
C LEU A 303 -24.49 -0.35 -15.72
N ASN A 304 -24.26 -0.57 -14.42
CA ASN A 304 -24.04 0.51 -13.46
C ASN A 304 -22.53 0.80 -13.29
N PRO A 305 -22.03 1.98 -13.73
CA PRO A 305 -20.62 2.34 -13.59
C PRO A 305 -20.10 2.30 -12.15
N VAL A 306 -20.96 2.54 -11.17
CA VAL A 306 -20.61 2.58 -9.74
C VAL A 306 -20.08 1.23 -9.25
N SER A 307 -20.43 0.13 -9.92
CA SER A 307 -19.98 -1.23 -9.62
C SER A 307 -18.52 -1.49 -10.00
N TRP A 308 -17.97 -0.76 -10.98
CA TRP A 308 -16.65 -1.05 -11.56
C TRP A 308 -15.73 0.15 -11.73
N LEU A 309 -16.20 1.37 -11.46
CA LEU A 309 -15.35 2.56 -11.52
C LEU A 309 -14.22 2.47 -10.48
N PRO A 310 -12.96 2.77 -10.85
CA PRO A 310 -11.87 2.85 -9.89
C PRO A 310 -12.04 4.06 -8.96
N LEU A 311 -11.34 4.06 -7.83
CA LEU A 311 -11.26 5.26 -6.99
C LEU A 311 -10.67 6.42 -7.81
N PRO A 312 -11.12 7.68 -7.59
CA PRO A 312 -10.80 8.82 -8.45
C PRO A 312 -9.39 9.40 -8.23
N LEU A 313 -8.37 8.53 -8.12
CA LEU A 313 -6.96 8.93 -8.00
C LEU A 313 -6.45 9.60 -9.28
N LEU A 314 -6.87 9.13 -10.47
CA LEU A 314 -6.45 9.73 -11.74
C LEU A 314 -6.94 11.17 -11.93
N PRO A 315 -8.24 11.49 -11.77
CA PRO A 315 -8.70 12.89 -11.79
C PRO A 315 -7.96 13.77 -10.77
N ALA A 316 -7.75 13.27 -9.55
CA ALA A 316 -6.98 13.93 -8.51
C ALA A 316 -5.52 14.21 -8.92
N ALA A 317 -4.86 13.22 -9.52
CA ALA A 317 -3.50 13.32 -10.04
C ALA A 317 -3.38 14.33 -11.19
N LEU A 318 -4.34 14.33 -12.13
CA LEU A 318 -4.40 15.29 -13.22
C LEU A 318 -4.60 16.71 -12.69
N MET A 319 -5.47 16.90 -11.69
CA MET A 319 -5.65 18.20 -11.05
C MET A 319 -4.35 18.70 -10.43
N LEU A 320 -3.66 17.84 -9.68
CA LEU A 320 -2.34 18.18 -9.11
C LEU A 320 -1.34 18.59 -10.19
N PHE A 321 -1.27 17.84 -11.29
CA PHE A 321 -0.39 18.14 -12.40
C PHE A 321 -0.73 19.49 -13.05
N LEU A 322 -1.99 19.73 -13.41
CA LEU A 322 -2.42 20.96 -14.08
C LEU A 322 -2.15 22.19 -13.22
N VAL A 323 -2.52 22.14 -11.94
CA VAL A 323 -2.33 23.24 -10.98
C VAL A 323 -0.85 23.55 -10.78
N THR A 324 -0.01 22.52 -10.64
CA THR A 324 1.44 22.74 -10.47
C THR A 324 2.13 23.15 -11.78
N ALA A 325 1.61 22.74 -12.94
CA ALA A 325 2.15 23.12 -14.25
C ALA A 325 1.96 24.62 -14.55
N VAL A 326 0.90 25.24 -14.04
CA VAL A 326 0.64 26.69 -14.17
C VAL A 326 1.31 27.53 -13.07
N GLY A 327 2.19 26.94 -12.25
CA GLY A 327 2.95 27.65 -11.22
C GLY A 327 2.18 27.92 -9.93
N PHE A 328 1.03 27.28 -9.71
CA PHE A 328 0.26 27.46 -8.49
C PHE A 328 0.99 26.88 -7.27
N PRO A 329 0.89 27.49 -6.07
CA PRO A 329 1.58 27.00 -4.88
C PRO A 329 1.17 25.58 -4.52
N GLU A 330 2.14 24.69 -4.36
CA GLU A 330 1.91 23.27 -4.05
C GLU A 330 1.07 23.06 -2.78
N LYS A 331 1.26 23.90 -1.76
CA LYS A 331 0.46 23.85 -0.52
C LYS A 331 -1.04 24.03 -0.77
N LEU A 332 -1.41 24.83 -1.78
CA LEU A 332 -2.79 25.10 -2.17
C LEU A 332 -3.33 24.11 -3.22
N ALA A 333 -2.45 23.31 -3.84
CA ALA A 333 -2.86 22.27 -4.76
C ALA A 333 -3.53 21.09 -4.04
N TRP A 334 -3.10 20.74 -2.82
CA TRP A 334 -3.64 19.58 -2.09
C TRP A 334 -5.13 19.68 -1.75
N PRO A 335 -5.67 20.84 -1.28
CA PRO A 335 -7.12 21.00 -1.15
C PRO A 335 -7.87 20.78 -2.47
N LEU A 336 -7.34 21.24 -3.61
CA LEU A 336 -7.96 21.04 -4.93
C LEU A 336 -7.98 19.56 -5.34
N VAL A 337 -6.92 18.81 -5.02
CA VAL A 337 -6.89 17.34 -5.17
C VAL A 337 -8.02 16.70 -4.39
N GLY A 338 -8.22 17.09 -3.12
CA GLY A 338 -9.30 16.58 -2.28
C GLY A 338 -10.69 16.98 -2.77
N ILE A 339 -10.87 18.20 -3.27
CA ILE A 339 -12.14 18.66 -3.86
C ILE A 339 -12.50 17.81 -5.08
N VAL A 340 -11.58 17.63 -6.03
CA VAL A 340 -11.82 16.80 -7.22
C VAL A 340 -12.14 15.36 -6.84
N PHE A 341 -11.39 14.79 -5.88
CA PHE A 341 -11.64 13.45 -5.37
C PHE A 341 -13.06 13.33 -4.79
N ALA A 342 -13.46 14.25 -3.91
CA ALA A 342 -14.77 14.25 -3.27
C ALA A 342 -15.93 14.48 -4.26
N VAL A 343 -15.76 15.37 -5.24
CA VAL A 343 -16.76 15.60 -6.29
C VAL A 343 -17.00 14.32 -7.08
N CYS A 344 -15.94 13.59 -7.46
CA CYS A 344 -16.09 12.29 -8.10
C CYS A 344 -16.79 11.27 -7.18
N ILE A 345 -16.41 11.19 -5.90
CA ILE A 345 -17.06 10.28 -4.95
C ILE A 345 -18.56 10.58 -4.83
N ASN A 346 -18.93 11.84 -4.59
CA ASN A 346 -20.34 12.27 -4.48
C ASN A 346 -21.11 12.02 -5.78
N ARG A 347 -20.49 12.22 -6.95
CA ARG A 347 -21.18 12.05 -8.24
C ARG A 347 -21.57 10.60 -8.52
N PHE A 348 -20.75 9.64 -8.10
CA PHE A 348 -20.91 8.22 -8.43
C PHE A 348 -21.43 7.38 -7.26
N TRP A 349 -20.90 7.58 -6.05
CA TRP A 349 -21.23 6.75 -4.88
C TRP A 349 -22.18 7.41 -3.88
N GLY A 350 -22.66 8.64 -4.13
CA GLY A 350 -23.95 9.04 -3.59
C GLY A 350 -24.22 10.55 -3.46
N PRO A 351 -25.50 10.96 -3.47
CA PRO A 351 -25.92 12.18 -2.81
C PRO A 351 -25.90 11.94 -1.30
N HIS A 352 -24.74 12.11 -0.67
CA HIS A 352 -24.67 12.14 0.78
C HIS A 352 -25.49 13.31 1.32
N ALA A 353 -26.09 13.18 2.51
CA ALA A 353 -26.93 14.22 3.11
C ALA A 353 -26.22 15.59 3.28
N ARG A 354 -24.88 15.60 3.33
CA ARG A 354 -24.06 16.81 3.52
C ARG A 354 -22.86 16.81 2.55
N PRO A 355 -23.09 16.94 1.23
CA PRO A 355 -22.04 16.76 0.24
C PRO A 355 -20.97 17.85 0.31
N LEU A 356 -21.36 19.09 0.64
CA LEU A 356 -20.44 20.21 0.84
C LEU A 356 -19.49 19.96 2.04
N LEU A 357 -20.01 19.47 3.16
CA LEU A 357 -19.20 19.16 4.34
C LEU A 357 -18.17 18.07 4.01
N LEU A 358 -18.56 17.04 3.25
CA LEU A 358 -17.63 16.00 2.80
C LEU A 358 -16.56 16.54 1.85
N VAL A 359 -16.90 17.45 0.95
CA VAL A 359 -15.91 18.13 0.08
C VAL A 359 -14.90 18.90 0.92
N LEU A 360 -15.35 19.70 1.88
CA LEU A 360 -14.46 20.47 2.77
C LEU A 360 -13.58 19.56 3.64
N ALA A 361 -14.17 18.52 4.23
CA ALA A 361 -13.43 17.53 5.01
C ALA A 361 -12.38 16.82 4.14
N THR A 362 -12.73 16.43 2.92
CA THR A 362 -11.82 15.75 1.98
C THR A 362 -10.71 16.67 1.49
N ALA A 363 -11.00 17.95 1.25
CA ALA A 363 -9.99 18.96 0.92
C ALA A 363 -8.96 19.09 2.05
N PHE A 364 -9.42 19.16 3.30
CA PHE A 364 -8.56 19.22 4.47
C PHE A 364 -7.74 17.94 4.66
N THR A 365 -8.37 16.76 4.56
CA THR A 365 -7.64 15.49 4.72
C THR A 365 -6.65 15.25 3.57
N ALA A 366 -6.95 15.66 2.34
CA ALA A 366 -6.00 15.61 1.24
C ALA A 366 -4.79 16.51 1.45
N TRP A 367 -4.99 17.70 2.02
CA TRP A 367 -3.89 18.54 2.47
C TRP A 367 -3.04 17.85 3.55
N LEU A 368 -3.65 17.30 4.58
CA LEU A 368 -2.95 16.54 5.63
C LEU A 368 -2.19 15.35 5.03
N GLY A 369 -2.82 14.63 4.09
CA GLY A 369 -2.25 13.53 3.34
C GLY A 369 -1.00 13.96 2.60
N GLY A 370 -1.06 15.06 1.85
CA GLY A 370 0.11 15.63 1.16
C GLY A 370 1.27 15.92 2.12
N GLN A 371 1.01 16.53 3.27
CA GLN A 371 2.04 16.80 4.29
C GLN A 371 2.66 15.51 4.85
N LEU A 372 1.84 14.50 5.12
CA LEU A 372 2.31 13.20 5.59
C LEU A 372 3.13 12.47 4.52
N GLY A 373 2.67 12.50 3.27
CA GLY A 373 3.39 11.91 2.15
C GLY A 373 4.75 12.56 1.90
N ASP A 374 4.86 13.89 2.01
CA ASP A 374 6.14 14.60 1.94
C ASP A 374 7.09 14.24 3.09
N ARG A 375 6.55 13.99 4.30
CA ARG A 375 7.34 13.46 5.42
C ARG A 375 7.83 12.06 5.10
N VAL A 376 6.95 11.16 4.65
CA VAL A 376 7.32 9.79 4.27
C VAL A 376 8.38 9.80 3.17
N ALA A 377 8.22 10.58 2.10
CA ALA A 377 9.20 10.69 1.02
C ALA A 377 10.59 11.13 1.51
N ARG A 378 10.66 12.05 2.48
CA ARG A 378 11.92 12.44 3.13
C ARG A 378 12.52 11.30 3.95
N ILE A 379 11.70 10.56 4.69
CA ILE A 379 12.14 9.38 5.45
C ILE A 379 12.72 8.32 4.51
N LEU A 380 12.06 8.04 3.37
CA LEU A 380 12.55 7.04 2.40
C LEU A 380 13.91 7.41 1.80
N ARG A 381 14.18 8.71 1.63
CA ARG A 381 15.48 9.21 1.15
C ARG A 381 16.55 9.23 2.24
N ARG A 382 16.15 9.41 3.50
CA ARG A 382 17.05 9.48 4.65
C ARG A 382 16.42 8.82 5.89
N PRO A 383 16.49 7.48 6.00
CA PRO A 383 15.79 6.70 7.02
C PRO A 383 16.53 6.82 8.37
N THR A 384 16.21 7.87 9.12
CA THR A 384 16.75 8.07 10.47
C THR A 384 16.14 7.10 11.48
N HIS A 385 16.82 6.86 12.59
CA HIS A 385 16.38 5.93 13.62
C HIS A 385 14.92 6.16 14.08
N ARG A 386 14.59 7.37 14.55
CA ARG A 386 13.24 7.69 15.04
C ARG A 386 12.18 7.52 13.96
N ALA A 387 12.49 7.91 12.73
CA ALA A 387 11.54 7.84 11.62
C ALA A 387 11.23 6.40 11.21
N VAL A 388 12.25 5.54 11.12
CA VAL A 388 12.09 4.13 10.78
C VAL A 388 11.27 3.40 11.84
N ILE A 389 11.60 3.61 13.11
CA ILE A 389 10.83 3.03 14.22
C ILE A 389 9.39 3.53 14.22
N GLY A 390 9.16 4.83 13.97
CA GLY A 390 7.81 5.38 13.87
C GLY A 390 6.96 4.73 12.76
N LEU A 391 7.54 4.51 11.57
CA LEU A 391 6.84 3.82 10.47
C LEU A 391 6.58 2.34 10.78
N ALA A 392 7.55 1.65 11.39
CA ALA A 392 7.37 0.26 11.80
C ALA A 392 6.28 0.12 12.87
N LEU A 393 6.30 0.98 13.90
CA LEU A 393 5.30 0.99 14.97
C LEU A 393 3.90 1.34 14.45
N ALA A 394 3.78 2.25 13.47
CA ALA A 394 2.50 2.54 12.85
C ALA A 394 1.86 1.28 12.24
N GLY A 395 2.68 0.38 11.69
CA GLY A 395 2.21 -0.89 11.14
C GLY A 395 1.76 -1.94 12.17
N VAL A 396 1.88 -1.66 13.46
CA VAL A 396 1.34 -2.49 14.56
C VAL A 396 0.25 -1.75 15.32
N VAL A 397 0.52 -0.49 15.72
CA VAL A 397 -0.38 0.31 16.54
C VAL A 397 -1.70 0.61 15.81
N VAL A 398 -1.65 0.99 14.52
CA VAL A 398 -2.88 1.30 13.78
C VAL A 398 -3.76 0.06 13.61
N PRO A 399 -3.24 -1.10 13.19
CA PRO A 399 -4.01 -2.34 13.18
C PRO A 399 -4.64 -2.74 14.52
N LEU A 400 -3.93 -2.55 15.64
CA LEU A 400 -4.51 -2.81 16.97
C LEU A 400 -5.70 -1.89 17.25
N MET A 401 -5.62 -0.61 16.85
CA MET A 401 -6.73 0.33 17.00
C MET A 401 -7.92 -0.05 16.10
N THR A 402 -7.70 -0.43 14.85
CA THR A 402 -8.79 -0.90 13.97
C THR A 402 -9.36 -2.22 14.45
N GLY A 403 -8.55 -3.09 15.05
CA GLY A 403 -9.00 -4.32 15.69
C GLY A 403 -9.98 -4.09 16.84
N VAL A 404 -9.79 -3.03 17.63
CA VAL A 404 -10.76 -2.63 18.66
C VAL A 404 -12.10 -2.22 18.02
N VAL A 405 -12.06 -1.49 16.91
CA VAL A 405 -13.28 -1.13 16.15
C VAL A 405 -13.95 -2.38 15.60
N ASP A 406 -13.20 -3.31 15.02
CA ASP A 406 -13.71 -4.59 14.53
C ASP A 406 -14.41 -5.39 15.64
N LEU A 407 -13.76 -5.58 16.79
CA LEU A 407 -14.35 -6.30 17.93
C LEU A 407 -15.62 -5.61 18.45
N TYR A 408 -15.65 -4.28 18.48
CA TYR A 408 -16.86 -3.54 18.81
C TYR A 408 -17.99 -3.85 17.81
N LEU A 409 -17.71 -3.75 16.51
CA LEU A 409 -18.69 -4.02 15.45
C LEU A 409 -19.24 -5.45 15.52
N ARG A 410 -18.39 -6.43 15.82
CA ARG A 410 -18.81 -7.82 16.04
C ARG A 410 -19.74 -7.96 17.23
N LYS A 411 -19.43 -7.28 18.33
CA LYS A 411 -20.23 -7.34 19.57
C LYS A 411 -21.63 -6.73 19.39
N VAL A 412 -21.75 -5.62 18.65
CA VAL A 412 -23.00 -4.86 18.52
C VAL A 412 -23.85 -5.24 17.31
N THR A 413 -23.29 -6.03 16.39
CA THR A 413 -24.03 -6.56 15.24
C THR A 413 -24.63 -7.89 15.66
N PRO A 414 -25.97 -8.04 15.64
CA PRO A 414 -26.63 -9.30 15.99
C PRO A 414 -26.24 -10.41 15.02
#